data_AF-A0A5S9X394-F1
#
_entry.id   AF-A0A5S9X394-F1
#
_cell.length_a   1.000
_cell.length_b   1.000
_cell.length_c   1.000
_cell.angle_alpha   90.00
_cell.angle_beta   90.00
_cell.angle_gamma   90.00
#
_symmetry.space_group_name_H-M   'P 1'
#
loop_
_entity.id
_entity.type
_entity.pdbx_description
1 polymer ?
#
loop_
_entity_poly.entity_id
_entity_poly.type
_entity_poly.pdbx_seq_one_letter_code
_entity_poly.pdbx_strand_id
1 'polypeptide(L)'
;MAEPKTKYDRQLRIWGELGQSALETASICLLNCGPTGSEALKNLVIGGIGSITIVDGSKVEIGDLGNNFMVDAKSVGQSRAKTVCGFLQELNDSVKANFVEENPDTLISTDPSFFSQFTLVIATQLVEDSMVKLDRICREANVMLVLARSYGLTGFVRISVKEHTAIETKPDHSLDDLRLNSPWPELKSYVESIDLNVEEPAAHKHIPYVVILVKVAEEWAQHHSGNLPSTREEKNEFKDLVKSKMVSADEENYKEALLAAFKVFAPTGISQEIQDINHDSCAEVGSNSSDFWVMVAALKEFISNEGGGEVPLEGSMPDMISSTEHYINLQKIYHSKAEADFLSMEQRVKSILVKVGQDPSSISKPTIKSFCKNARKLKVCRYRTIEDEFKSPSTTELHKYLADENYSGAIGFYILLRAVDRFAGTYKKFPGQFDGSTDEDASQLKTIALSLLSEMGCDGYELQEELYNEMCRFGAAEIHVVAALIGGITSQEVIKLITKQFVPKRGTFIFNGIDHKSQSLTL
;
A
#
# COMPACT_ATOMS: atom_id res chain seq x y z
N MET A 1 -24.02 -8.31 -21.18
CA MET A 1 -22.80 -7.52 -20.86
C MET A 1 -23.01 -6.45 -19.76
N ALA A 2 -24.23 -6.18 -19.27
CA ALA A 2 -24.47 -5.16 -18.24
C ALA A 2 -24.33 -5.65 -16.77
N GLU A 3 -24.49 -6.94 -16.49
CA GLU A 3 -24.50 -7.50 -15.11
C GLU A 3 -23.18 -7.38 -14.32
N PRO A 4 -21.97 -7.52 -14.91
CA PRO A 4 -20.72 -7.38 -14.16
C PRO A 4 -20.50 -5.95 -13.66
N LYS A 5 -20.90 -4.95 -14.46
CA LYS A 5 -20.71 -3.53 -14.12
C LYS A 5 -21.59 -3.08 -12.96
N THR A 6 -22.80 -3.63 -12.81
CA THR A 6 -23.65 -3.37 -11.64
C THR A 6 -23.17 -4.09 -10.38
N LYS A 7 -22.68 -5.34 -10.50
CA LYS A 7 -22.17 -6.12 -9.35
C LYS A 7 -20.98 -5.44 -8.67
N TYR A 8 -20.05 -4.90 -9.46
CA TYR A 8 -18.80 -4.31 -8.97
C TYR A 8 -18.80 -2.77 -8.90
N ASP A 9 -19.94 -2.08 -9.05
CA ASP A 9 -19.98 -0.59 -9.10
C ASP A 9 -19.27 0.07 -7.90
N ARG A 10 -19.52 -0.42 -6.68
CA ARG A 10 -18.92 0.16 -5.46
C ARG A 10 -17.40 0.06 -5.44
N GLN A 11 -16.84 -1.06 -5.88
CA GLN A 11 -15.40 -1.28 -5.87
C GLN A 11 -14.71 -0.68 -7.11
N LEU A 12 -15.41 -0.57 -8.24
CA LEU A 12 -14.95 0.17 -9.41
C LEU A 12 -14.73 1.66 -9.11
N ARG A 13 -15.51 2.25 -8.18
CA ARG A 13 -15.26 3.63 -7.70
C ARG A 13 -13.97 3.77 -6.90
N ILE A 14 -13.43 2.66 -6.38
CA ILE A 14 -12.21 2.64 -5.58
C ILE A 14 -11.01 2.39 -6.49
N TRP A 15 -10.98 1.30 -7.26
CA TRP A 15 -9.80 0.90 -8.06
C TRP A 15 -9.97 0.99 -9.59
N GLY A 16 -11.14 1.41 -10.07
CA GLY A 16 -11.41 1.61 -11.49
C GLY A 16 -11.45 0.31 -12.28
N GLU A 17 -11.70 0.44 -13.59
CA GLU A 17 -11.75 -0.70 -14.51
C GLU A 17 -10.39 -1.40 -14.65
N LEU A 18 -9.28 -0.64 -14.60
CA LEU A 18 -7.93 -1.21 -14.67
C LEU A 18 -7.62 -2.09 -13.45
N GLY A 19 -7.96 -1.64 -12.25
CA GLY A 19 -7.79 -2.45 -11.04
C GLY A 19 -8.66 -3.70 -11.07
N GLN A 20 -9.91 -3.57 -11.54
CA GLN A 20 -10.81 -4.72 -11.67
C GLN A 20 -10.28 -5.75 -12.68
N SER A 21 -9.79 -5.30 -13.83
CA SER A 21 -9.18 -6.17 -14.84
C SER A 21 -7.96 -6.90 -14.29
N ALA A 22 -7.13 -6.25 -13.47
CA ALA A 22 -6.01 -6.91 -12.82
C ALA A 22 -6.47 -8.03 -11.87
N LEU A 23 -7.52 -7.79 -11.08
CA LEU A 23 -8.11 -8.80 -10.20
C LEU A 23 -8.68 -9.99 -11.00
N GLU A 24 -9.45 -9.74 -12.04
CA GLU A 24 -10.10 -10.77 -12.87
C GLU A 24 -9.10 -11.65 -13.65
N THR A 25 -7.86 -11.19 -13.82
CA THR A 25 -6.79 -11.97 -14.46
C THR A 25 -5.87 -12.70 -13.48
N ALA A 26 -5.90 -12.33 -12.20
CA ALA A 26 -5.00 -12.90 -11.21
C ALA A 26 -5.38 -14.33 -10.80
N SER A 27 -4.36 -15.13 -10.49
CA SER A 27 -4.51 -16.49 -9.96
C SER A 27 -3.89 -16.60 -8.56
N ILE A 28 -4.68 -17.03 -7.59
CA ILE A 28 -4.31 -17.06 -6.17
C ILE A 28 -4.22 -18.50 -5.67
N CYS A 29 -3.11 -18.85 -5.03
CA CYS A 29 -3.01 -20.08 -4.26
C CYS A 29 -3.18 -19.78 -2.77
N LEU A 30 -4.04 -20.51 -2.08
CA LEU A 30 -4.14 -20.49 -0.62
C LEU A 30 -3.54 -21.78 -0.04
N LEU A 31 -2.60 -21.64 0.88
CA LEU A 31 -2.11 -22.75 1.71
C LEU A 31 -2.79 -22.72 3.07
N ASN A 32 -3.41 -23.86 3.43
CA ASN A 32 -4.31 -24.05 4.57
C ASN A 32 -5.58 -23.19 4.49
N CYS A 33 -6.75 -23.83 4.43
CA CYS A 33 -8.06 -23.16 4.44
C CYS A 33 -8.77 -23.26 5.80
N GLY A 34 -8.02 -23.00 6.87
CA GLY A 34 -8.61 -22.67 8.16
C GLY A 34 -9.41 -21.35 8.12
N PRO A 35 -9.99 -20.91 9.26
CA PRO A 35 -10.73 -19.65 9.38
C PRO A 35 -10.06 -18.45 8.71
N THR A 36 -8.77 -18.21 8.93
CA THR A 36 -8.03 -17.03 8.43
C THR A 36 -7.91 -17.06 6.92
N GLY A 37 -7.50 -18.20 6.36
CA GLY A 37 -7.37 -18.40 4.92
C GLY A 37 -8.72 -18.32 4.20
N SER A 38 -9.75 -18.93 4.80
CA SER A 38 -11.12 -18.90 4.28
C SER A 38 -11.66 -17.47 4.25
N GLU A 39 -11.49 -16.70 5.32
CA GLU A 39 -11.91 -15.29 5.39
C GLU A 39 -11.14 -14.40 4.39
N ALA A 40 -9.83 -14.63 4.20
CA ALA A 40 -9.06 -13.93 3.19
C ALA A 40 -9.58 -14.21 1.77
N LEU A 41 -9.81 -15.49 1.42
CA LEU A 41 -10.31 -15.86 0.11
C LEU A 41 -11.74 -15.39 -0.14
N LYS A 42 -12.62 -15.43 0.88
CA LYS A 42 -13.98 -14.89 0.79
C LYS A 42 -13.98 -13.48 0.18
N ASN A 43 -13.14 -12.61 0.74
CA ASN A 43 -13.08 -11.20 0.35
C ASN A 43 -12.55 -11.04 -1.09
N LEU A 44 -11.57 -11.86 -1.49
CA LEU A 44 -11.04 -11.86 -2.86
C LEU A 44 -12.05 -12.40 -3.88
N VAL A 45 -12.78 -13.47 -3.53
CA VAL A 45 -13.82 -14.07 -4.36
C VAL A 45 -14.98 -13.11 -4.55
N ILE A 46 -15.46 -12.45 -3.49
CA ILE A 46 -16.47 -11.37 -3.58
C ILE A 46 -15.95 -10.22 -4.45
N GLY A 47 -14.66 -9.89 -4.35
CA GLY A 47 -13.99 -8.89 -5.17
C GLY A 47 -13.81 -9.27 -6.65
N GLY A 48 -14.12 -10.51 -7.05
CA GLY A 48 -14.03 -10.94 -8.45
C GLY A 48 -12.62 -11.31 -8.90
N ILE A 49 -11.82 -11.93 -8.01
CA ILE A 49 -10.53 -12.50 -8.39
C ILE A 49 -10.68 -13.54 -9.53
N GLY A 50 -9.74 -13.62 -10.46
CA GLY A 50 -9.86 -14.49 -11.64
C GLY A 50 -9.94 -15.98 -11.31
N SER A 51 -9.04 -16.47 -10.47
CA SER A 51 -9.04 -17.87 -10.04
C SER A 51 -8.41 -18.06 -8.66
N ILE A 52 -8.87 -19.11 -7.98
CA ILE A 52 -8.32 -19.57 -6.70
C ILE A 52 -7.95 -21.05 -6.79
N THR A 53 -6.88 -21.45 -6.09
CA THR A 53 -6.52 -22.84 -5.84
C THR A 53 -6.25 -23.02 -4.34
N ILE A 54 -7.00 -23.90 -3.69
CA ILE A 54 -6.84 -24.18 -2.26
C ILE A 54 -6.01 -25.45 -2.07
N VAL A 55 -4.91 -25.37 -1.34
CA VAL A 55 -4.10 -26.53 -0.95
C VAL A 55 -4.28 -26.79 0.54
N ASP A 56 -4.96 -27.87 0.86
CA ASP A 56 -5.15 -28.32 2.25
C ASP A 56 -5.40 -29.83 2.30
N GLY A 57 -4.55 -30.55 3.04
CA GLY A 57 -4.66 -32.00 3.24
C GLY A 57 -5.56 -32.40 4.41
N SER A 58 -6.11 -31.43 5.15
CA SER A 58 -6.90 -31.67 6.35
C SER A 58 -8.34 -32.01 6.02
N LYS A 59 -8.97 -32.76 6.92
CA LYS A 59 -10.42 -32.99 6.90
C LYS A 59 -11.10 -31.97 7.80
N VAL A 60 -12.38 -31.71 7.54
CA VAL A 60 -13.21 -30.90 8.44
C VAL A 60 -13.40 -31.64 9.75
N GLU A 61 -13.03 -31.01 10.85
CA GLU A 61 -13.22 -31.48 12.21
C GLU A 61 -14.43 -30.81 12.88
N ILE A 62 -14.86 -31.34 14.02
CA ILE A 62 -15.97 -30.75 14.78
C ILE A 62 -15.64 -29.31 15.22
N GLY A 63 -14.37 -29.04 15.54
CA GLY A 63 -13.91 -27.70 15.92
C GLY A 63 -14.08 -26.66 14.80
N ASP A 64 -13.91 -27.08 13.53
CA ASP A 64 -14.07 -26.19 12.38
C ASP A 64 -15.49 -25.62 12.26
N LEU A 65 -16.51 -26.35 12.74
CA LEU A 65 -17.91 -25.90 12.73
C LEU A 65 -18.13 -24.65 13.59
N GLY A 66 -17.27 -24.43 14.59
CA GLY A 66 -17.37 -23.31 15.52
C GLY A 66 -16.65 -22.04 15.04
N ASN A 67 -15.70 -22.16 14.11
CA ASN A 67 -14.84 -21.05 13.72
C ASN A 67 -14.66 -20.84 12.21
N ASN A 68 -15.23 -21.69 11.36
CA ASN A 68 -15.21 -21.53 9.91
C ASN A 68 -16.64 -21.50 9.34
N PHE A 69 -17.05 -20.34 8.83
CA PHE A 69 -18.39 -20.11 8.28
C PHE A 69 -18.67 -20.91 6.99
N MET A 70 -17.65 -21.47 6.35
CA MET A 70 -17.75 -22.15 5.05
C MET A 70 -17.91 -23.68 5.16
N VAL A 71 -18.05 -24.21 6.38
CA VAL A 71 -18.26 -25.64 6.62
C VAL A 71 -19.50 -25.86 7.49
N ASP A 72 -20.14 -27.01 7.34
CA ASP A 72 -21.32 -27.39 8.10
C ASP A 72 -21.19 -28.80 8.71
N ALA A 73 -22.17 -29.22 9.52
CA ALA A 73 -22.16 -30.53 10.15
C ALA A 73 -22.09 -31.70 9.16
N LYS A 74 -22.53 -31.52 7.90
CA LYS A 74 -22.43 -32.54 6.85
C LYS A 74 -21.03 -32.63 6.25
N SER A 75 -20.25 -31.58 6.41
CA SER A 75 -18.88 -31.47 5.92
C SER A 75 -17.87 -32.23 6.78
N VAL A 76 -18.20 -32.54 8.04
CA VAL A 76 -17.31 -33.24 8.99
C VAL A 76 -16.77 -34.55 8.38
N GLY A 77 -15.45 -34.73 8.43
CA GLY A 77 -14.74 -35.87 7.85
C GLY A 77 -14.49 -35.78 6.34
N GLN A 78 -15.08 -34.80 5.65
CA GLN A 78 -14.76 -34.50 4.25
C GLN A 78 -13.51 -33.62 4.15
N SER A 79 -12.93 -33.55 2.96
CA SER A 79 -11.81 -32.67 2.66
C SER A 79 -12.17 -31.21 2.88
N ARG A 80 -11.37 -30.51 3.69
CA ARG A 80 -11.59 -29.10 3.98
C ARG A 80 -11.36 -28.25 2.73
N ALA A 81 -10.33 -28.56 1.94
CA ALA A 81 -10.03 -27.87 0.67
C ALA A 81 -11.24 -27.93 -0.27
N LYS A 82 -11.80 -29.13 -0.48
CA LYS A 82 -12.94 -29.36 -1.37
C LYS A 82 -14.19 -28.64 -0.89
N THR A 83 -14.53 -28.74 0.39
CA THR A 83 -15.73 -28.12 0.96
C THR A 83 -15.67 -26.59 0.85
N VAL A 84 -14.57 -25.99 1.31
CA VAL A 84 -14.37 -24.53 1.25
C VAL A 84 -14.36 -24.04 -0.19
N CYS A 85 -13.71 -24.77 -1.10
CA CYS A 85 -13.70 -24.45 -2.53
C CYS A 85 -15.12 -24.44 -3.13
N GLY A 86 -15.96 -25.42 -2.79
CA GLY A 86 -17.35 -25.49 -3.24
C GLY A 86 -18.16 -24.27 -2.76
N PHE A 87 -18.04 -23.93 -1.47
CA PHE A 87 -18.72 -22.77 -0.91
C PHE A 87 -18.30 -21.45 -1.58
N LEU A 88 -16.99 -21.25 -1.78
CA LEU A 88 -16.48 -20.05 -2.45
C LEU A 88 -16.94 -19.95 -3.90
N GLN A 89 -17.06 -21.07 -4.61
CA GLN A 89 -17.60 -21.09 -5.98
C GLN A 89 -19.06 -20.62 -6.04
N GLU A 90 -19.86 -20.90 -5.00
CA GLU A 90 -21.25 -20.41 -4.88
C GLU A 90 -21.33 -18.90 -4.61
N LEU A 91 -20.34 -18.32 -3.90
CA LEU A 91 -20.31 -16.88 -3.63
C LEU A 91 -20.11 -16.05 -4.91
N ASN A 92 -19.35 -16.56 -5.88
CA ASN A 92 -19.12 -15.88 -7.14
C ASN A 92 -18.79 -16.88 -8.26
N ASP A 93 -19.78 -17.13 -9.11
CA ASP A 93 -19.73 -18.04 -10.26
C ASP A 93 -18.72 -17.62 -11.36
N SER A 94 -18.35 -16.33 -11.41
CA SER A 94 -17.31 -15.84 -12.31
C SER A 94 -15.88 -16.26 -11.91
N VAL A 95 -15.66 -16.64 -10.65
CA VAL A 95 -14.33 -17.04 -10.15
C VAL A 95 -14.12 -18.52 -10.42
N LYS A 96 -12.96 -18.88 -10.97
CA LYS A 96 -12.60 -20.31 -11.15
C LYS A 96 -11.99 -20.84 -9.86
N ALA A 97 -12.68 -21.76 -9.18
CA ALA A 97 -12.19 -22.37 -7.95
C ALA A 97 -11.66 -23.79 -8.17
N ASN A 98 -10.43 -24.05 -7.73
CA ASN A 98 -9.80 -25.37 -7.74
C ASN A 98 -9.30 -25.74 -6.33
N PHE A 99 -9.04 -27.02 -6.10
CA PHE A 99 -8.45 -27.49 -4.85
C PHE A 99 -7.47 -28.65 -5.05
N VAL A 100 -6.55 -28.80 -4.11
CA VAL A 100 -5.55 -29.87 -4.01
C VAL A 100 -5.59 -30.41 -2.58
N GLU A 101 -5.81 -31.72 -2.44
CA GLU A 101 -5.93 -32.41 -1.14
C GLU A 101 -4.56 -32.88 -0.63
N GLU A 102 -3.61 -31.95 -0.49
CA GLU A 102 -2.23 -32.23 -0.07
C GLU A 102 -1.82 -31.32 1.09
N ASN A 103 -0.97 -31.83 1.98
CA ASN A 103 -0.40 -31.02 3.05
C ASN A 103 0.56 -29.97 2.47
N PRO A 104 0.42 -28.67 2.79
CA PRO A 104 1.27 -27.63 2.24
C PRO A 104 2.77 -27.81 2.48
N ASP A 105 3.20 -28.27 3.66
CA ASP A 105 4.63 -28.49 3.96
C ASP A 105 5.25 -29.57 3.07
N THR A 106 4.45 -30.58 2.73
CA THR A 106 4.84 -31.64 1.78
C THR A 106 5.01 -31.02 0.39
N LEU A 107 4.01 -30.31 -0.11
CA LEU A 107 4.04 -29.69 -1.44
C LEU A 107 5.20 -28.69 -1.61
N ILE A 108 5.45 -27.85 -0.59
CA ILE A 108 6.60 -26.93 -0.53
C ILE A 108 7.93 -27.69 -0.70
N SER A 109 8.01 -28.91 -0.18
CA SER A 109 9.24 -29.70 -0.17
C SER A 109 9.39 -30.59 -1.43
N THR A 110 8.29 -31.08 -1.99
CA THR A 110 8.30 -32.11 -3.05
C THR A 110 8.09 -31.54 -4.45
N ASP A 111 7.29 -30.47 -4.60
CA ASP A 111 7.04 -29.82 -5.89
C ASP A 111 7.04 -28.28 -5.78
N PRO A 112 8.22 -27.66 -5.62
CA PRO A 112 8.35 -26.20 -5.65
C PRO A 112 7.86 -25.55 -6.94
N SER A 113 7.87 -26.28 -8.06
CA SER A 113 7.50 -25.75 -9.37
C SER A 113 6.01 -25.45 -9.47
N PHE A 114 5.18 -26.13 -8.67
CA PHE A 114 3.75 -25.89 -8.53
C PHE A 114 3.40 -24.41 -8.33
N PHE A 115 4.21 -23.68 -7.55
CA PHE A 115 3.91 -22.29 -7.19
C PHE A 115 4.09 -21.30 -8.33
N SER A 116 4.89 -21.64 -9.35
CA SER A 116 5.24 -20.74 -10.46
C SER A 116 4.07 -20.32 -11.36
N GLN A 117 2.95 -21.04 -11.28
CA GLN A 117 1.75 -20.76 -12.07
C GLN A 117 0.86 -19.65 -11.49
N PHE A 118 1.08 -19.23 -10.23
CA PHE A 118 0.21 -18.28 -9.55
C PHE A 118 0.74 -16.86 -9.65
N THR A 119 -0.19 -15.90 -9.63
CA THR A 119 0.15 -14.48 -9.46
C THR A 119 0.64 -14.22 -8.04
N LEU A 120 -0.03 -14.83 -7.05
CA LEU A 120 0.25 -14.64 -5.63
C LEU A 120 -0.13 -15.88 -4.82
N VAL A 121 0.68 -16.18 -3.81
CA VAL A 121 0.43 -17.21 -2.79
C VAL A 121 0.06 -16.54 -1.47
N ILE A 122 -1.06 -16.96 -0.89
CA ILE A 122 -1.44 -16.66 0.49
C ILE A 122 -1.14 -17.91 1.30
N ALA A 123 -0.34 -17.79 2.35
CA ALA A 123 0.01 -18.90 3.21
C ALA A 123 -0.45 -18.62 4.65
N THR A 124 -1.33 -19.47 5.16
CA THR A 124 -1.85 -19.33 6.52
C THR A 124 -1.40 -20.44 7.44
N GLN A 125 -1.19 -20.12 8.72
CA GLN A 125 -0.81 -21.07 9.77
C GLN A 125 0.45 -21.95 9.46
N LEU A 126 1.30 -21.57 8.50
CA LEU A 126 2.57 -22.25 8.22
C LEU A 126 3.56 -22.00 9.34
N VAL A 127 4.45 -22.94 9.64
CA VAL A 127 5.57 -22.78 10.61
C VAL A 127 6.81 -22.12 9.98
N GLU A 128 7.69 -21.54 10.79
CA GLU A 128 8.87 -20.78 10.34
C GLU A 128 9.67 -21.43 9.21
N ASP A 129 10.05 -22.70 9.35
CA ASP A 129 10.87 -23.41 8.35
C ASP A 129 10.20 -23.45 6.97
N SER A 130 8.87 -23.61 6.94
CA SER A 130 8.09 -23.64 5.72
C SER A 130 7.87 -22.23 5.16
N MET A 131 7.72 -21.21 6.02
CA MET A 131 7.67 -19.81 5.58
C MET A 131 8.96 -19.42 4.84
N VAL A 132 10.13 -19.77 5.41
CA VAL A 132 11.44 -19.46 4.82
C VAL A 132 11.63 -20.17 3.48
N LYS A 133 11.30 -21.45 3.40
CA LYS A 133 11.38 -22.22 2.15
C LYS A 133 10.45 -21.66 1.08
N LEU A 134 9.20 -21.38 1.43
CA LEU A 134 8.21 -20.84 0.50
C LEU A 134 8.59 -19.43 0.01
N ASP A 135 9.12 -18.57 0.88
CA ASP A 135 9.63 -17.25 0.50
C ASP A 135 10.69 -17.35 -0.60
N ARG A 136 11.66 -18.25 -0.43
CA ARG A 136 12.70 -18.48 -1.45
C ARG A 136 12.09 -18.96 -2.77
N ILE A 137 11.20 -19.96 -2.73
CA ILE A 137 10.54 -20.52 -3.92
C ILE A 137 9.76 -19.41 -4.66
N CYS A 138 8.93 -18.66 -3.96
CA CYS A 138 8.13 -17.59 -4.54
C CYS A 138 9.02 -16.49 -5.16
N ARG A 139 10.10 -16.09 -4.48
CA ARG A 139 11.04 -15.08 -5.01
C ARG A 139 11.76 -15.55 -6.26
N GLU A 140 12.22 -16.80 -6.31
CA GLU A 140 12.87 -17.38 -7.49
C GLU A 140 11.90 -17.46 -8.69
N ALA A 141 10.62 -17.74 -8.43
CA ALA A 141 9.57 -17.80 -9.43
C ALA A 141 8.93 -16.44 -9.78
N ASN A 142 9.32 -15.34 -9.15
CA ASN A 142 8.66 -14.02 -9.23
C ASN A 142 7.16 -14.05 -8.87
N VAL A 143 6.79 -14.93 -7.94
CA VAL A 143 5.45 -15.04 -7.38
C VAL A 143 5.37 -14.22 -6.10
N MET A 144 4.30 -13.46 -5.92
CA MET A 144 4.12 -12.66 -4.72
C MET A 144 3.70 -13.56 -3.54
N LEU A 145 4.18 -13.28 -2.33
CA LEU A 145 3.82 -14.06 -1.14
C LEU A 145 3.22 -13.15 -0.06
N VAL A 146 2.10 -13.59 0.54
CA VAL A 146 1.55 -12.99 1.76
C VAL A 146 1.36 -14.09 2.80
N LEU A 147 2.03 -13.94 3.93
CA LEU A 147 1.92 -14.82 5.08
C LEU A 147 0.92 -14.22 6.06
N ALA A 148 0.03 -15.04 6.61
CA ALA A 148 -0.90 -14.61 7.63
C ALA A 148 -1.07 -15.68 8.72
N ARG A 149 -1.26 -15.24 9.97
CA ARG A 149 -1.56 -16.17 11.06
C ARG A 149 -2.49 -15.53 12.07
N SER A 150 -3.40 -16.33 12.61
CA SER A 150 -4.14 -16.01 13.83
C SER A 150 -3.77 -17.00 14.94
N TYR A 151 -3.58 -16.48 16.15
CA TYR A 151 -3.20 -17.23 17.34
C TYR A 151 -3.85 -16.58 18.57
N GLY A 152 -4.94 -17.18 19.06
CA GLY A 152 -5.78 -16.61 20.11
C GLY A 152 -6.31 -15.23 19.72
N LEU A 153 -6.00 -14.22 20.55
CA LEU A 153 -6.38 -12.83 20.31
C LEU A 153 -5.31 -12.02 19.56
N THR A 154 -4.24 -12.64 19.05
CA THR A 154 -3.25 -11.98 18.21
C THR A 154 -3.19 -12.57 16.80
N GLY A 155 -2.58 -11.85 15.88
CA GLY A 155 -2.30 -12.34 14.54
C GLY A 155 -1.35 -11.43 13.79
N PHE A 156 -0.81 -11.94 12.69
CA PHE A 156 0.10 -11.18 11.84
C PHE A 156 -0.25 -11.28 10.36
N VAL A 157 0.20 -10.27 9.61
CA VAL A 157 0.27 -10.29 8.14
C VAL A 157 1.67 -9.83 7.72
N ARG A 158 2.35 -10.64 6.90
CA ARG A 158 3.69 -10.33 6.38
C ARG A 158 3.72 -10.52 4.87
N ILE A 159 3.91 -9.42 4.15
CA ILE A 159 4.06 -9.41 2.68
C ILE A 159 5.51 -9.69 2.35
N SER A 160 5.81 -10.66 1.49
CA SER A 160 7.16 -10.92 0.99
C SER A 160 7.20 -10.85 -0.54
N VAL A 161 7.74 -9.74 -1.05
CA VAL A 161 7.98 -9.51 -2.47
C VAL A 161 9.32 -8.81 -2.66
N LYS A 162 10.06 -9.09 -3.74
CA LYS A 162 11.36 -8.45 -3.96
C LYS A 162 11.23 -6.93 -4.08
N GLU A 163 10.32 -6.50 -4.94
CA GLU A 163 10.03 -5.10 -5.19
C GLU A 163 8.56 -4.97 -5.62
N HIS A 164 7.90 -3.92 -5.14
CA HIS A 164 6.58 -3.50 -5.56
C HIS A 164 6.60 -2.03 -5.92
N THR A 165 6.30 -1.72 -7.18
CA THR A 165 6.24 -0.36 -7.71
C THR A 165 4.78 0.05 -7.90
N ALA A 166 4.38 1.18 -7.33
CA ALA A 166 3.01 1.69 -7.40
C ALA A 166 2.99 3.08 -8.04
N ILE A 167 2.09 3.26 -9.01
CA ILE A 167 1.84 4.52 -9.69
C ILE A 167 0.65 5.22 -9.03
N GLU A 168 -0.49 4.54 -8.93
CA GLU A 168 -1.72 5.10 -8.35
C GLU A 168 -1.82 4.82 -6.85
N THR A 169 -1.03 5.55 -6.07
CA THR A 169 -0.86 5.30 -4.63
C THR A 169 -1.98 5.89 -3.76
N LYS A 170 -2.83 6.74 -4.34
CA LYS A 170 -4.07 7.27 -3.73
C LYS A 170 -3.87 7.76 -2.28
N PRO A 171 -2.99 8.76 -2.07
CA PRO A 171 -2.80 9.33 -0.75
C PRO A 171 -4.09 10.00 -0.25
N ASP A 172 -4.42 9.82 1.03
CA ASP A 172 -5.60 10.46 1.66
C ASP A 172 -5.51 11.99 1.61
N HIS A 173 -4.28 12.51 1.67
CA HIS A 173 -3.98 13.94 1.59
C HIS A 173 -2.91 14.18 0.54
N SER A 174 -3.29 14.72 -0.61
CA SER A 174 -2.35 15.27 -1.60
C SER A 174 -2.55 16.76 -1.74
N LEU A 175 -1.44 17.49 -1.84
CA LEU A 175 -1.48 18.89 -2.26
C LEU A 175 -1.79 18.96 -3.76
N ASP A 176 -2.72 19.83 -4.13
CA ASP A 176 -3.00 20.14 -5.53
C ASP A 176 -1.76 20.70 -6.22
N ASP A 177 -1.43 20.20 -7.41
CA ASP A 177 -0.27 20.64 -8.19
C ASP A 177 -0.56 21.97 -8.93
N LEU A 178 -0.77 23.04 -8.16
CA LEU A 178 -1.14 24.38 -8.66
C LEU A 178 0.04 25.21 -9.15
N ARG A 179 1.29 24.80 -8.87
CA ARG A 179 2.51 25.53 -9.28
C ARG A 179 2.49 27.04 -8.95
N LEU A 180 1.83 27.46 -7.86
CA LEU A 180 1.70 28.88 -7.51
C LEU A 180 3.06 29.54 -7.21
N ASN A 181 4.03 28.74 -6.77
CA ASN A 181 5.41 29.14 -6.51
C ASN A 181 6.29 29.19 -7.77
N SER A 182 5.86 28.58 -8.87
CA SER A 182 6.58 28.55 -10.15
C SER A 182 5.60 28.43 -11.33
N PRO A 183 4.77 29.47 -11.58
CA PRO A 183 3.79 29.42 -12.64
C PRO A 183 4.48 29.47 -14.01
N TRP A 184 4.00 28.65 -14.94
CA TRP A 184 4.54 28.59 -16.30
C TRP A 184 3.96 29.74 -17.17
N PRO A 185 4.55 30.04 -18.35
CA PRO A 185 4.23 31.25 -19.11
C PRO A 185 2.73 31.46 -19.41
N GLU A 186 2.01 30.39 -19.75
CA GLU A 186 0.59 30.45 -20.11
C GLU A 186 -0.29 30.76 -18.89
N LEU A 187 0.05 30.22 -17.71
CA LEU A 187 -0.64 30.56 -16.46
C LEU A 187 -0.36 32.02 -16.07
N LYS A 188 0.89 32.47 -16.18
CA LYS A 188 1.27 33.88 -15.93
C LYS A 188 0.50 34.83 -16.84
N SER A 189 0.50 34.57 -18.14
CA SER A 189 -0.19 35.41 -19.13
C SER A 189 -1.69 35.51 -18.86
N TYR A 190 -2.34 34.41 -18.47
CA TYR A 190 -3.75 34.43 -18.09
C TYR A 190 -3.98 35.23 -16.82
N VAL A 191 -3.16 35.04 -15.79
CA VAL A 191 -3.24 35.79 -14.54
C VAL A 191 -3.05 37.28 -14.79
N GLU A 192 -2.05 37.68 -15.57
CA GLU A 192 -1.78 39.08 -15.95
C GLU A 192 -3.01 39.75 -16.61
N SER A 193 -3.79 39.00 -17.39
CA SER A 193 -4.98 39.51 -18.08
C SER A 193 -6.15 39.92 -17.18
N ILE A 194 -6.14 39.48 -15.91
CA ILE A 194 -7.22 39.76 -14.95
C ILE A 194 -6.84 40.98 -14.09
N ASP A 195 -7.75 41.92 -13.90
CA ASP A 195 -7.55 43.03 -12.97
C ASP A 195 -8.15 42.70 -11.59
N LEU A 196 -7.34 42.81 -10.52
CA LEU A 196 -7.82 42.64 -9.15
C LEU A 196 -8.55 43.87 -8.62
N ASN A 197 -8.45 45.02 -9.27
CA ASN A 197 -9.10 46.26 -8.85
C ASN A 197 -10.42 46.53 -9.59
N VAL A 198 -11.04 45.47 -10.13
CA VAL A 198 -12.32 45.60 -10.84
C VAL A 198 -13.39 46.21 -9.94
N GLU A 199 -14.02 47.30 -10.40
CA GLU A 199 -15.00 48.04 -9.60
C GLU A 199 -16.31 47.28 -9.39
N GLU A 200 -16.64 46.34 -10.29
CA GLU A 200 -17.85 45.53 -10.21
C GLU A 200 -17.73 44.49 -9.08
N PRO A 201 -18.52 44.60 -7.99
CA PRO A 201 -18.37 43.72 -6.83
C PRO A 201 -18.62 42.24 -7.14
N ALA A 202 -19.52 41.96 -8.09
CA ALA A 202 -19.78 40.60 -8.53
C ALA A 202 -18.59 40.01 -9.27
N ALA A 203 -17.91 40.77 -10.13
CA ALA A 203 -16.72 40.31 -10.83
C ALA A 203 -15.58 40.02 -9.84
N HIS A 204 -15.34 40.92 -8.88
CA HIS A 204 -14.28 40.77 -7.88
C HIS A 204 -14.46 39.52 -7.00
N LYS A 205 -15.69 39.23 -6.56
CA LYS A 205 -16.05 38.04 -5.74
C LYS A 205 -15.90 36.70 -6.48
N HIS A 206 -15.80 36.73 -7.81
CA HIS A 206 -15.70 35.54 -8.66
C HIS A 206 -14.31 35.38 -9.29
N ILE A 207 -13.32 36.18 -8.88
CA ILE A 207 -11.91 35.97 -9.24
C ILE A 207 -11.41 34.73 -8.48
N PRO A 208 -10.91 33.68 -9.17
CA PRO A 208 -10.43 32.48 -8.52
C PRO A 208 -9.24 32.74 -7.60
N TYR A 209 -9.16 32.02 -6.47
CA TYR A 209 -8.06 32.19 -5.51
C TYR A 209 -6.68 31.96 -6.12
N VAL A 210 -6.56 31.10 -7.14
CA VAL A 210 -5.31 30.86 -7.89
C VAL A 210 -4.80 32.15 -8.52
N VAL A 211 -5.68 32.96 -9.12
CA VAL A 211 -5.32 34.24 -9.74
C VAL A 211 -4.89 35.25 -8.69
N ILE A 212 -5.65 35.33 -7.58
CA ILE A 212 -5.33 36.20 -6.44
C ILE A 212 -3.93 35.88 -5.90
N LEU A 213 -3.67 34.61 -5.61
CA LEU A 213 -2.41 34.18 -5.00
C LEU A 213 -1.20 34.39 -5.92
N VAL A 214 -1.32 34.11 -7.22
CA VAL A 214 -0.21 34.34 -8.17
C VAL A 214 0.11 35.84 -8.27
N LYS A 215 -0.89 36.71 -8.41
CA LYS A 215 -0.65 38.17 -8.49
C LYS A 215 -0.05 38.73 -7.21
N VAL A 216 -0.59 38.33 -6.05
CA VAL A 216 -0.07 38.81 -4.77
C VAL A 216 1.34 38.26 -4.51
N ALA A 217 1.65 37.04 -4.97
CA ALA A 217 3.00 36.49 -4.94
C ALA A 217 3.98 37.27 -5.83
N GLU A 218 3.55 37.72 -7.01
CA GLU A 218 4.35 38.58 -7.88
C GLU A 218 4.58 39.96 -7.27
N GLU A 219 3.54 40.58 -6.70
CA GLU A 219 3.65 41.85 -5.96
C GLU A 219 4.60 41.71 -4.77
N TRP A 220 4.49 40.62 -4.02
CA TRP A 220 5.41 40.31 -2.93
C TRP A 220 6.85 40.21 -3.44
N ALA A 221 7.09 39.41 -4.47
CA ALA A 221 8.42 39.16 -5.02
C ALA A 221 9.09 40.44 -5.53
N GLN A 222 8.33 41.38 -6.12
CA GLN A 222 8.84 42.69 -6.54
C GLN A 222 9.45 43.50 -5.38
N HIS A 223 8.91 43.37 -4.17
CA HIS A 223 9.40 44.06 -2.98
C HIS A 223 10.45 43.25 -2.20
N HIS A 224 10.67 41.97 -2.54
CA HIS A 224 11.54 41.04 -1.81
C HIS A 224 12.64 40.42 -2.67
N SER A 225 13.17 41.19 -3.64
CA SER A 225 14.26 40.77 -4.53
C SER A 225 13.98 39.47 -5.30
N GLY A 226 12.72 39.25 -5.69
CA GLY A 226 12.27 38.06 -6.42
C GLY A 226 11.95 36.85 -5.53
N ASN A 227 12.10 36.95 -4.22
CA ASN A 227 11.88 35.82 -3.31
C ASN A 227 10.42 35.74 -2.84
N LEU A 228 9.95 34.50 -2.67
CA LEU A 228 8.66 34.20 -2.06
C LEU A 228 8.78 34.14 -0.53
N PRO A 229 7.66 34.24 0.22
CA PRO A 229 7.68 34.18 1.69
C PRO A 229 8.31 32.87 2.20
N SER A 230 9.25 32.98 3.12
CA SER A 230 10.04 31.84 3.62
C SER A 230 9.97 31.70 5.14
N THR A 231 10.04 32.83 5.87
CA THR A 231 9.97 32.87 7.33
C THR A 231 8.54 32.85 7.84
N ARG A 232 8.33 32.60 9.14
CA ARG A 232 6.99 32.62 9.72
C ARG A 232 6.38 34.02 9.65
N GLU A 233 7.22 35.03 9.85
CA GLU A 233 6.89 36.44 9.80
C GLU A 233 6.47 36.82 8.38
N GLU A 234 7.29 36.53 7.37
CA GLU A 234 6.97 36.77 5.96
C GLU A 234 5.68 36.06 5.52
N LYS A 235 5.44 34.82 5.99
CA LYS A 235 4.21 34.07 5.69
C LYS A 235 2.97 34.72 6.27
N ASN A 236 3.08 35.36 7.44
CA ASN A 236 1.98 36.12 8.03
C ASN A 236 1.77 37.44 7.28
N GLU A 237 2.84 38.16 6.99
CA GLU A 237 2.79 39.41 6.21
C GLU A 237 2.19 39.19 4.81
N PHE A 238 2.54 38.08 4.15
CA PHE A 238 1.93 37.69 2.88
C PHE A 238 0.43 37.47 2.99
N LYS A 239 -0.04 36.81 4.07
CA LYS A 239 -1.48 36.64 4.32
C LYS A 239 -2.16 37.97 4.61
N ASP A 240 -1.50 38.88 5.32
CA ASP A 240 -2.01 40.23 5.56
C ASP A 240 -2.08 41.02 4.24
N LEU A 241 -1.11 40.85 3.34
CA LEU A 241 -1.14 41.43 2.00
C LEU A 241 -2.31 40.89 1.17
N VAL A 242 -2.53 39.56 1.13
CA VAL A 242 -3.71 38.96 0.48
C VAL A 242 -5.00 39.53 1.07
N LYS A 243 -5.08 39.64 2.40
CA LYS A 243 -6.24 40.18 3.11
C LYS A 243 -6.48 41.66 2.80
N SER A 244 -5.44 42.46 2.58
CA SER A 244 -5.58 43.88 2.24
C SER A 244 -6.18 44.13 0.86
N LYS A 245 -6.15 43.13 -0.04
CA LYS A 245 -6.80 43.18 -1.36
C LYS A 245 -8.29 42.82 -1.30
N MET A 246 -8.76 42.30 -0.17
CA MET A 246 -10.17 41.99 0.05
C MET A 246 -10.98 43.28 0.26
N VAL A 247 -12.04 43.47 -0.52
CA VAL A 247 -12.88 44.69 -0.51
C VAL A 247 -13.98 44.58 0.54
N SER A 248 -14.56 43.39 0.74
CA SER A 248 -15.61 43.16 1.72
C SER A 248 -15.39 41.89 2.54
N ALA A 249 -15.93 41.84 3.76
CA ALA A 249 -15.69 40.71 4.68
C ALA A 249 -16.37 39.39 4.25
N ASP A 250 -17.28 39.44 3.29
CA ASP A 250 -18.04 38.31 2.75
C ASP A 250 -17.44 37.73 1.46
N GLU A 251 -16.20 38.11 1.09
CA GLU A 251 -15.52 37.59 -0.10
C GLU A 251 -14.93 36.20 0.15
N GLU A 252 -15.72 35.18 -0.17
CA GLU A 252 -15.33 33.79 0.05
C GLU A 252 -14.11 33.36 -0.80
N ASN A 253 -13.93 33.90 -2.00
CA ASN A 253 -12.73 33.64 -2.83
C ASN A 253 -11.43 34.12 -2.15
N TYR A 254 -11.45 35.24 -1.42
CA TYR A 254 -10.31 35.70 -0.62
C TYR A 254 -10.12 34.87 0.65
N LYS A 255 -11.20 34.38 1.26
CA LYS A 255 -11.09 33.42 2.37
C LYS A 255 -10.44 32.11 1.91
N GLU A 256 -10.83 31.59 0.74
CA GLU A 256 -10.15 30.46 0.09
C GLU A 256 -8.68 30.77 -0.18
N ALA A 257 -8.35 31.95 -0.70
CA ALA A 257 -6.98 32.37 -0.93
C ALA A 257 -6.14 32.37 0.36
N LEU A 258 -6.68 32.88 1.48
CA LEU A 258 -6.00 32.89 2.76
C LEU A 258 -5.74 31.47 3.31
N LEU A 259 -6.69 30.55 3.13
CA LEU A 259 -6.54 29.14 3.48
C LEU A 259 -5.52 28.45 2.58
N ALA A 260 -5.48 28.79 1.30
CA ALA A 260 -4.58 28.20 0.31
C ALA A 260 -3.22 28.91 0.19
N ALA A 261 -2.99 30.03 0.89
CA ALA A 261 -1.78 30.84 0.78
C ALA A 261 -0.49 30.03 1.02
N PHE A 262 -0.56 28.98 1.83
CA PHE A 262 0.60 28.11 2.08
C PHE A 262 1.12 27.39 0.83
N LYS A 263 0.29 27.25 -0.21
CA LYS A 263 0.69 26.67 -1.49
C LYS A 263 1.66 27.58 -2.27
N VAL A 264 1.69 28.89 -2.00
CA VAL A 264 2.63 29.84 -2.62
C VAL A 264 4.05 29.63 -2.13
N PHE A 265 4.22 29.20 -0.87
CA PHE A 265 5.53 28.99 -0.26
C PHE A 265 5.77 27.53 0.10
N ALA A 266 5.10 26.62 -0.61
CA ALA A 266 5.44 25.21 -0.59
C ALA A 266 6.83 24.99 -1.23
N PRO A 267 7.61 24.01 -0.75
CA PRO A 267 8.90 23.67 -1.36
C PRO A 267 8.77 23.46 -2.87
N THR A 268 9.68 24.05 -3.63
CA THR A 268 9.78 23.86 -5.08
C THR A 268 10.49 22.54 -5.40
N GLY A 269 10.22 22.01 -6.60
CA GLY A 269 10.87 20.81 -7.12
C GLY A 269 10.21 19.50 -6.68
N ILE A 270 11.03 18.46 -6.66
CA ILE A 270 10.62 17.09 -6.36
C ILE A 270 10.94 16.71 -4.91
N SER A 271 10.04 15.93 -4.28
CA SER A 271 10.24 15.43 -2.92
C SER A 271 11.45 14.50 -2.83
N GLN A 272 12.00 14.32 -1.62
CA GLN A 272 13.12 13.40 -1.39
C GLN A 272 12.83 12.01 -1.93
N GLU A 273 11.60 11.52 -1.77
CA GLU A 273 11.20 10.20 -2.26
C GLU A 273 11.26 10.07 -3.78
N ILE A 274 10.85 11.09 -4.53
CA ILE A 274 10.99 11.09 -6.00
C ILE A 274 12.45 11.24 -6.41
N GLN A 275 13.25 12.00 -5.64
CA GLN A 275 14.70 12.06 -5.85
C GLN A 275 15.34 10.68 -5.66
N ASP A 276 14.98 9.96 -4.60
CA ASP A 276 15.49 8.62 -4.32
C ASP A 276 15.13 7.65 -5.46
N ILE A 277 13.90 7.70 -5.97
CA ILE A 277 13.46 6.90 -7.12
C ILE A 277 14.26 7.24 -8.39
N ASN A 278 14.54 8.52 -8.66
CA ASN A 278 15.31 8.94 -9.84
C ASN A 278 16.79 8.56 -9.78
N HIS A 279 17.36 8.49 -8.57
CA HIS A 279 18.75 8.08 -8.34
C HIS A 279 18.91 6.59 -8.09
N ASP A 280 17.81 5.84 -8.09
CA ASP A 280 17.83 4.40 -7.90
C ASP A 280 18.59 3.71 -9.06
N SER A 281 19.40 2.71 -8.71
CA SER A 281 20.11 1.91 -9.71
C SER A 281 19.20 1.25 -10.75
N CYS A 282 17.94 0.97 -10.41
CA CYS A 282 16.98 0.40 -11.35
C CYS A 282 16.53 1.40 -12.44
N ALA A 283 16.75 2.70 -12.26
CA ALA A 283 16.51 3.71 -13.28
C ALA A 283 17.58 3.69 -14.39
N GLU A 284 18.71 3.00 -14.18
CA GLU A 284 19.69 2.70 -15.23
C GLU A 284 19.21 1.49 -16.03
N VAL A 285 18.38 1.77 -17.04
CA VAL A 285 17.58 0.75 -17.72
C VAL A 285 18.34 -0.06 -18.78
N GLY A 286 17.92 -1.31 -18.96
CA GLY A 286 18.38 -2.23 -20.00
C GLY A 286 17.24 -3.06 -20.58
N SER A 287 17.55 -4.08 -21.39
CA SER A 287 16.55 -4.86 -22.13
C SER A 287 15.52 -5.58 -21.24
N ASN A 288 15.86 -5.85 -19.98
CA ASN A 288 15.02 -6.57 -19.02
C ASN A 288 14.35 -5.64 -17.99
N SER A 289 14.48 -4.32 -18.14
CA SER A 289 13.86 -3.35 -17.23
C SER A 289 12.34 -3.38 -17.34
N SER A 290 11.66 -3.18 -16.21
CA SER A 290 10.20 -3.09 -16.15
C SER A 290 9.70 -1.76 -16.71
N ASP A 291 8.44 -1.74 -17.15
CA ASP A 291 7.77 -0.54 -17.65
C ASP A 291 7.86 0.64 -16.67
N PHE A 292 7.75 0.36 -15.36
CA PHE A 292 7.86 1.37 -14.32
C PHE A 292 9.23 2.07 -14.36
N TRP A 293 10.32 1.29 -14.41
CA TRP A 293 11.67 1.84 -14.41
C TRP A 293 12.03 2.52 -15.73
N VAL A 294 11.48 2.05 -16.86
CA VAL A 294 11.57 2.77 -18.15
C VAL A 294 10.88 4.14 -18.06
N MET A 295 9.69 4.22 -17.44
CA MET A 295 9.02 5.50 -17.23
C MET A 295 9.74 6.41 -16.23
N VAL A 296 10.39 5.85 -15.20
CA VAL A 296 11.26 6.62 -14.27
C VAL A 296 12.50 7.16 -14.98
N ALA A 297 13.15 6.37 -15.85
CA ALA A 297 14.26 6.85 -16.66
C ALA A 297 13.83 8.00 -17.59
N ALA A 298 12.66 7.90 -18.20
CA ALA A 298 12.06 8.99 -18.98
C ALA A 298 11.74 10.21 -18.12
N LEU A 299 11.25 10.00 -16.89
CA LEU A 299 10.94 11.07 -15.93
C LEU A 299 12.20 11.82 -15.52
N LYS A 300 13.30 11.10 -15.24
CA LYS A 300 14.62 11.68 -14.93
C LYS A 300 15.08 12.59 -16.07
N GLU A 301 14.98 12.13 -17.31
CA GLU A 301 15.29 12.97 -18.47
C GLU A 301 14.33 14.17 -18.61
N PHE A 302 13.03 14.00 -18.39
CA PHE A 302 12.05 15.08 -18.46
C PHE A 302 12.35 16.18 -17.45
N ILE A 303 12.60 15.82 -16.19
CA ILE A 303 12.88 16.76 -15.09
C ILE A 303 14.08 17.64 -15.43
N SER A 304 15.15 17.07 -15.99
CA SER A 304 16.36 17.81 -16.38
C SER A 304 16.21 18.67 -17.64
N ASN A 305 15.15 18.48 -18.42
CA ASN A 305 14.93 19.15 -19.69
C ASN A 305 13.63 19.97 -19.66
N GLU A 306 12.52 19.43 -20.16
CA GLU A 306 11.23 20.14 -20.30
C GLU A 306 10.61 20.51 -18.95
N GLY A 307 10.89 19.72 -17.91
CA GLY A 307 10.30 19.87 -16.58
C GLY A 307 10.90 20.99 -15.75
N GLY A 308 12.09 21.50 -16.09
CA GLY A 308 12.74 22.58 -15.33
C GLY A 308 12.94 22.28 -13.85
N GLY A 309 13.29 21.02 -13.51
CA GLY A 309 13.43 20.56 -12.13
C GLY A 309 12.16 19.99 -11.50
N GLU A 310 11.06 19.95 -12.24
CA GLU A 310 9.77 19.44 -11.78
C GLU A 310 9.30 18.22 -12.57
N VAL A 311 8.40 17.43 -11.97
CA VAL A 311 7.70 16.35 -12.68
C VAL A 311 6.62 16.90 -13.63
N PRO A 312 6.10 16.09 -14.57
CA PRO A 312 4.92 16.43 -15.37
C PRO A 312 3.76 16.95 -14.51
N LEU A 313 3.05 17.96 -15.01
CA LEU A 313 1.90 18.53 -14.31
C LEU A 313 0.74 17.52 -14.19
N GLU A 314 0.14 17.42 -13.00
CA GLU A 314 -1.02 16.52 -12.77
C GLU A 314 -2.24 16.91 -13.63
N GLY A 315 -2.44 18.21 -13.87
CA GLY A 315 -3.48 18.75 -14.75
C GLY A 315 -4.89 18.82 -14.14
N SER A 316 -5.08 18.33 -12.91
CA SER A 316 -6.35 18.47 -12.19
C SER A 316 -6.46 19.83 -11.49
N MET A 317 -7.65 20.40 -11.52
CA MET A 317 -7.99 21.62 -10.78
C MET A 317 -8.98 21.28 -9.66
N PRO A 318 -8.73 21.70 -8.41
CA PRO A 318 -9.72 21.59 -7.34
C PRO A 318 -10.89 22.54 -7.59
N ASP A 319 -12.03 22.25 -6.99
CA ASP A 319 -13.16 23.18 -6.98
C ASP A 319 -12.79 24.47 -6.22
N MET A 320 -13.39 25.59 -6.63
CA MET A 320 -13.13 26.89 -6.02
C MET A 320 -14.21 27.90 -6.37
N ILE A 321 -14.31 28.94 -5.54
CA ILE A 321 -15.23 30.04 -5.77
C ILE A 321 -14.72 30.90 -6.91
N SER A 322 -15.44 30.83 -8.03
CA SER A 322 -15.08 31.53 -9.25
C SER A 322 -16.27 31.65 -10.22
N SER A 323 -16.14 32.51 -11.22
CA SER A 323 -17.07 32.51 -12.37
C SER A 323 -16.85 31.24 -13.19
N THR A 324 -17.90 30.75 -13.84
CA THR A 324 -17.81 29.60 -14.74
C THR A 324 -16.76 29.80 -15.83
N GLU A 325 -16.65 31.02 -16.36
CA GLU A 325 -15.67 31.36 -17.39
C GLU A 325 -14.23 31.25 -16.85
N HIS A 326 -13.93 31.87 -15.71
CA HIS A 326 -12.59 31.84 -15.15
C HIS A 326 -12.16 30.43 -14.76
N TYR A 327 -13.06 29.66 -14.15
CA TYR A 327 -12.80 28.28 -13.76
C TYR A 327 -12.50 27.39 -14.98
N ILE A 328 -13.32 27.48 -16.04
CA ILE A 328 -13.10 26.71 -17.27
C ILE A 328 -11.80 27.11 -17.96
N ASN A 329 -11.44 28.40 -17.98
CA ASN A 329 -10.20 28.86 -18.57
C ASN A 329 -8.97 28.35 -17.81
N LEU A 330 -8.97 28.42 -16.47
CA LEU A 330 -7.92 27.80 -15.65
C LEU A 330 -7.84 26.30 -15.90
N GLN A 331 -8.96 25.59 -15.89
CA GLN A 331 -8.98 24.14 -16.15
C GLN A 331 -8.34 23.80 -17.50
N LYS A 332 -8.64 24.57 -18.56
CA LYS A 332 -8.04 24.39 -19.89
C LYS A 332 -6.53 24.63 -19.88
N ILE A 333 -6.05 25.66 -19.18
CA ILE A 333 -4.62 26.00 -19.08
C ILE A 333 -3.85 24.84 -18.43
N TYR A 334 -4.34 24.33 -17.30
CA TYR A 334 -3.73 23.19 -16.60
C TYR A 334 -3.79 21.91 -17.42
N HIS A 335 -4.93 21.63 -18.04
CA HIS A 335 -5.09 20.46 -18.89
C HIS A 335 -4.14 20.49 -20.10
N SER A 336 -3.99 21.66 -20.74
CA SER A 336 -3.11 21.83 -21.90
C SER A 336 -1.64 21.63 -21.53
N LYS A 337 -1.21 22.16 -20.38
CA LYS A 337 0.16 21.94 -19.88
C LYS A 337 0.42 20.48 -19.53
N ALA A 338 -0.53 19.82 -18.84
CA ALA A 338 -0.41 18.40 -18.53
C ALA A 338 -0.37 17.52 -19.78
N GLU A 339 -1.14 17.86 -20.83
CA GLU A 339 -1.07 17.16 -22.11
C GLU A 339 0.28 17.37 -22.82
N ALA A 340 0.82 18.59 -22.81
CA ALA A 340 2.14 18.88 -23.37
C ALA A 340 3.27 18.11 -22.63
N ASP A 341 3.20 18.03 -21.30
CA ASP A 341 4.14 17.27 -20.49
C ASP A 341 4.02 15.76 -20.77
N PHE A 342 2.80 15.25 -20.88
CA PHE A 342 2.53 13.87 -21.26
C PHE A 342 3.12 13.52 -22.63
N LEU A 343 2.95 14.36 -23.64
CA LEU A 343 3.50 14.11 -24.98
C LEU A 343 5.03 14.07 -24.96
N SER A 344 5.67 14.95 -24.18
CA SER A 344 7.12 14.94 -23.97
C SER A 344 7.58 13.65 -23.30
N MET A 345 6.86 13.21 -22.26
CA MET A 345 7.11 11.91 -21.60
C MET A 345 6.89 10.73 -22.55
N GLU A 346 5.83 10.72 -23.35
CA GLU A 346 5.55 9.65 -24.33
C GLU A 346 6.71 9.51 -25.32
N GLN A 347 7.24 10.62 -25.83
CA GLN A 347 8.38 10.62 -26.73
C GLN A 347 9.65 10.07 -26.06
N ARG A 348 9.91 10.46 -24.81
CA ARG A 348 11.07 9.96 -24.04
C ARG A 348 10.98 8.47 -23.76
N VAL A 349 9.83 8.00 -23.29
CA VAL A 349 9.58 6.57 -23.05
C VAL A 349 9.85 5.76 -24.33
N LYS A 350 9.28 6.17 -25.47
CA LYS A 350 9.53 5.51 -26.77
C LYS A 350 11.00 5.50 -27.15
N SER A 351 11.68 6.64 -26.98
CA SER A 351 13.10 6.77 -27.30
C SER A 351 13.97 5.84 -26.44
N ILE A 352 13.64 5.71 -25.15
CA ILE A 352 14.34 4.81 -24.23
C ILE A 352 14.06 3.35 -24.59
N LEU A 353 12.81 2.97 -24.86
CA LEU A 353 12.45 1.61 -25.30
C LEU A 353 13.27 1.19 -26.53
N VAL A 354 13.38 2.05 -27.54
CA VAL A 354 14.27 1.81 -28.71
C VAL A 354 15.73 1.59 -28.28
N LYS A 355 16.27 2.47 -27.41
CA LYS A 355 17.67 2.38 -26.95
C LYS A 355 17.96 1.07 -26.20
N VAL A 356 17.01 0.57 -25.41
CA VAL A 356 17.19 -0.67 -24.63
C VAL A 356 16.79 -1.93 -25.40
N GLY A 357 16.37 -1.81 -26.65
CA GLY A 357 15.98 -2.93 -27.50
C GLY A 357 14.60 -3.54 -27.18
N GLN A 358 13.71 -2.76 -26.55
CA GLN A 358 12.32 -3.13 -26.32
C GLN A 358 11.40 -2.53 -27.40
N ASP A 359 10.21 -3.11 -27.59
CA ASP A 359 9.19 -2.58 -28.50
C ASP A 359 8.76 -1.16 -28.06
N PRO A 360 8.85 -0.12 -28.90
CA PRO A 360 8.43 1.24 -28.57
C PRO A 360 6.94 1.39 -28.23
N SER A 361 6.14 0.37 -28.53
CA SER A 361 4.71 0.31 -28.24
C SER A 361 4.35 -0.59 -27.06
N SER A 362 5.34 -1.18 -26.37
CA SER A 362 5.12 -2.08 -25.21
C SER A 362 4.40 -1.39 -24.06
N ILE A 363 4.67 -0.11 -23.83
CA ILE A 363 4.02 0.70 -22.79
C ILE A 363 2.91 1.53 -23.43
N SER A 364 1.67 1.27 -23.01
CA SER A 364 0.49 1.92 -23.58
C SER A 364 0.41 3.42 -23.23
N LYS A 365 -0.19 4.23 -24.12
CA LYS A 365 -0.43 5.66 -23.85
C LYS A 365 -1.23 5.91 -22.57
N PRO A 366 -2.32 5.17 -22.27
CA PRO A 366 -3.03 5.32 -20.99
C PRO A 366 -2.13 5.09 -19.77
N THR A 367 -1.21 4.12 -19.83
CA THR A 367 -0.25 3.85 -18.76
C THR A 367 0.69 5.04 -18.54
N ILE A 368 1.29 5.57 -19.60
CA ILE A 368 2.19 6.74 -19.53
C ILE A 368 1.44 7.97 -19.02
N LYS A 369 0.18 8.18 -19.46
CA LYS A 369 -0.66 9.29 -19.00
C LYS A 369 -1.00 9.17 -17.51
N SER A 370 -1.35 7.97 -17.03
CA SER A 370 -1.54 7.70 -15.60
C SER A 370 -0.25 7.93 -14.80
N PHE A 371 0.90 7.53 -15.34
CA PHE A 371 2.21 7.80 -14.73
C PHE A 371 2.47 9.29 -14.58
N CYS A 372 2.26 10.09 -15.63
CA CYS A 372 2.44 11.55 -15.57
C CYS A 372 1.55 12.20 -14.51
N LYS A 373 0.26 11.82 -14.49
CA LYS A 373 -0.70 12.32 -13.50
C LYS A 373 -0.29 12.02 -12.05
N ASN A 374 0.37 10.88 -11.83
CA ASN A 374 0.76 10.43 -10.49
C ASN A 374 2.27 10.59 -10.22
N ALA A 375 3.01 11.32 -11.04
CA ALA A 375 4.48 11.38 -10.95
C ALA A 375 5.00 11.90 -9.60
N ARG A 376 4.23 12.77 -8.91
CA ARG A 376 4.54 13.23 -7.54
C ARG A 376 4.28 12.19 -6.44
N LYS A 377 3.54 11.13 -6.78
CA LYS A 377 2.92 10.20 -5.83
C LYS A 377 3.50 8.78 -5.98
N LEU A 378 4.51 8.59 -6.82
CA LEU A 378 5.13 7.29 -7.09
C LEU A 378 5.71 6.67 -5.81
N LYS A 379 5.59 5.35 -5.69
CA LYS A 379 6.14 4.60 -4.56
C LYS A 379 6.88 3.36 -5.05
N VAL A 380 8.04 3.10 -4.44
CA VAL A 380 8.78 1.84 -4.58
C VAL A 380 8.91 1.21 -3.21
N CYS A 381 8.46 -0.03 -3.05
CA CYS A 381 8.54 -0.79 -1.81
C CYS A 381 9.41 -2.03 -2.03
N ARG A 382 10.43 -2.21 -1.19
CA ARG A 382 11.31 -3.39 -1.22
C ARG A 382 11.21 -4.12 0.12
N TYR A 383 11.09 -5.43 0.08
CA TYR A 383 10.85 -6.24 1.26
C TYR A 383 12.00 -7.20 1.50
N ARG A 384 12.47 -7.21 2.74
CA ARG A 384 13.44 -8.18 3.23
C ARG A 384 12.88 -9.59 3.10
N THR A 385 13.78 -10.54 2.89
CA THR A 385 13.42 -11.96 2.92
C THR A 385 12.97 -12.35 4.33
N ILE A 386 12.19 -13.42 4.44
CA ILE A 386 11.80 -13.96 5.75
C ILE A 386 13.04 -14.47 6.50
N GLU A 387 13.99 -15.05 5.78
CA GLU A 387 15.26 -15.50 6.35
C GLU A 387 16.07 -14.35 6.98
N ASP A 388 16.19 -13.22 6.29
CA ASP A 388 16.90 -12.04 6.80
C ASP A 388 16.22 -11.46 8.04
N GLU A 389 14.88 -11.38 8.04
CA GLU A 389 14.10 -10.93 9.20
C GLU A 389 14.30 -11.85 10.41
N PHE A 390 14.40 -13.16 10.18
CA PHE A 390 14.52 -14.15 11.25
C PHE A 390 15.93 -14.30 11.80
N LYS A 391 16.94 -14.24 10.94
CA LYS A 391 18.35 -14.51 11.28
C LYS A 391 19.19 -13.25 11.48
N SER A 392 18.81 -12.13 10.87
CA SER A 392 19.59 -10.90 10.90
C SER A 392 18.69 -9.66 10.95
N PRO A 393 17.77 -9.57 11.92
CA PRO A 393 16.90 -8.42 12.06
C PRO A 393 17.70 -7.12 12.32
N SER A 394 17.08 -5.99 12.02
CA SER A 394 17.55 -4.64 12.34
C SER A 394 17.55 -4.48 13.86
N THR A 395 18.73 -4.67 14.46
CA THR A 395 18.92 -4.52 15.90
C THR A 395 18.54 -3.12 16.39
N THR A 396 18.75 -2.09 15.57
CA THR A 396 18.34 -0.71 15.88
C THR A 396 16.81 -0.59 16.01
N GLU A 397 16.05 -1.13 15.04
CA GLU A 397 14.59 -1.08 15.12
C GLU A 397 14.05 -1.99 16.22
N LEU A 398 14.65 -3.17 16.44
CA LEU A 398 14.29 -4.06 17.55
C LEU A 398 14.43 -3.37 18.91
N HIS A 399 15.59 -2.78 19.21
CA HIS A 399 15.81 -2.07 20.46
C HIS A 399 14.82 -0.92 20.66
N LYS A 400 14.51 -0.20 19.57
CA LYS A 400 13.50 0.86 19.58
C LYS A 400 12.10 0.32 19.90
N TYR A 401 11.67 -0.77 19.26
CA TYR A 401 10.35 -1.35 19.50
C TYR A 401 10.23 -1.98 20.90
N LEU A 402 11.30 -2.60 21.40
CA LEU A 402 11.33 -3.19 22.74
C LEU A 402 11.33 -2.12 23.85
N ALA A 403 11.92 -0.95 23.59
CA ALA A 403 11.97 0.15 24.56
C ALA A 403 10.72 1.07 24.53
N ASP A 404 9.95 1.06 23.45
CA ASP A 404 8.74 1.90 23.30
C ASP A 404 7.50 1.17 23.81
N GLU A 405 6.86 1.72 24.85
CA GLU A 405 5.63 1.18 25.43
C GLU A 405 4.47 1.04 24.42
N ASN A 406 4.46 1.83 23.33
CA ASN A 406 3.44 1.73 22.30
C ASN A 406 3.64 0.55 21.34
N TYR A 407 4.85 0.00 21.30
CA TYR A 407 5.23 -1.12 20.45
C TYR A 407 5.48 -2.40 21.23
N SER A 408 5.75 -2.32 22.53
CA SER A 408 6.09 -3.43 23.42
C SER A 408 5.17 -4.65 23.29
N GLY A 409 3.85 -4.43 23.21
CA GLY A 409 2.87 -5.49 22.97
C GLY A 409 3.02 -6.16 21.60
N ALA A 410 3.14 -5.37 20.53
CA ALA A 410 3.27 -5.87 19.16
C ALA A 410 4.58 -6.64 18.94
N ILE A 411 5.71 -6.08 19.41
CA ILE A 411 7.00 -6.76 19.32
C ILE A 411 7.05 -8.01 20.21
N GLY A 412 6.42 -7.96 21.39
CA GLY A 412 6.26 -9.11 22.27
C GLY A 412 5.50 -10.24 21.59
N PHE A 413 4.34 -9.97 20.99
CA PHE A 413 3.61 -10.99 20.22
C PHE A 413 4.38 -11.50 19.02
N TYR A 414 5.10 -10.65 18.28
CA TYR A 414 5.98 -11.11 17.21
C TYR A 414 7.00 -12.14 17.71
N ILE A 415 7.75 -11.82 18.78
CA ILE A 415 8.76 -12.73 19.35
C ILE A 415 8.10 -14.01 19.86
N LEU A 416 6.94 -13.92 20.51
CA LEU A 416 6.24 -15.09 21.04
C LEU A 416 5.66 -15.97 19.93
N LEU A 417 5.17 -15.39 18.83
CA LEU A 417 4.72 -16.15 17.66
C LEU A 417 5.86 -16.93 16.99
N ARG A 418 7.09 -16.44 17.08
CA ARG A 418 8.30 -17.19 16.72
C ARG A 418 8.63 -18.28 17.75
N ALA A 419 8.54 -17.92 19.04
CA ALA A 419 8.83 -18.84 20.13
C ALA A 419 7.89 -20.05 20.15
N VAL A 420 6.60 -19.88 19.82
CA VAL A 420 5.64 -21.00 19.77
C VAL A 420 5.96 -22.01 18.68
N ASP A 421 6.55 -21.59 17.55
CA ASP A 421 6.96 -22.53 16.49
C ASP A 421 8.15 -23.38 16.95
N ARG A 422 9.13 -22.76 17.61
CA ARG A 422 10.25 -23.49 18.24
C ARG A 422 9.79 -24.41 19.35
N PHE A 423 8.82 -23.96 20.15
CA PHE A 423 8.17 -24.77 21.17
C PHE A 423 7.53 -26.01 20.55
N ALA A 424 6.71 -25.84 19.50
CA ALA A 424 6.05 -26.94 18.81
C ALA A 424 7.04 -27.92 18.17
N GLY A 425 8.13 -27.42 17.59
CA GLY A 425 9.20 -28.25 17.06
C GLY A 425 9.85 -29.14 18.12
N THR A 426 10.02 -28.60 19.34
CA THR A 426 10.68 -29.27 20.47
C THR A 426 9.74 -30.24 21.21
N TYR A 427 8.56 -29.77 21.61
CA TYR A 427 7.64 -30.49 22.49
C TYR A 427 6.52 -31.22 21.75
N LYS A 428 6.45 -31.10 20.42
CA LYS A 428 5.43 -31.74 19.56
C LYS A 428 3.99 -31.38 19.91
N LYS A 429 3.79 -30.24 20.56
CA LYS A 429 2.51 -29.60 20.88
C LYS A 429 2.69 -28.08 20.92
N PHE A 430 1.61 -27.32 20.76
CA PHE A 430 1.65 -25.88 21.03
C PHE A 430 1.52 -25.60 22.54
N PRO A 431 2.03 -24.46 23.04
CA PRO A 431 1.92 -24.12 24.45
C PRO A 431 0.46 -23.92 24.86
N GLY A 432 0.05 -24.58 25.95
CA GLY A 432 -1.32 -24.56 26.47
C GLY A 432 -2.37 -25.23 25.58
N GLN A 433 -1.96 -26.05 24.61
CA GLN A 433 -2.87 -26.82 23.76
C GLN A 433 -3.67 -27.87 24.53
N PHE A 434 -3.12 -28.41 25.61
CA PHE A 434 -3.75 -29.44 26.44
C PHE A 434 -3.93 -28.95 27.87
N ASP A 435 -5.02 -29.37 28.51
CA ASP A 435 -5.35 -28.97 29.87
C ASP A 435 -4.29 -29.43 30.89
N GLY A 436 -3.97 -28.55 31.85
CA GLY A 436 -3.15 -28.88 33.02
C GLY A 436 -1.64 -28.67 32.89
N SER A 437 -1.13 -28.19 31.75
CA SER A 437 0.30 -27.88 31.56
C SER A 437 0.61 -26.38 31.39
N THR A 438 -0.34 -25.48 31.65
CA THR A 438 -0.21 -24.05 31.31
C THR A 438 1.00 -23.38 31.97
N ASP A 439 1.23 -23.59 33.27
CA ASP A 439 2.31 -22.94 34.01
C ASP A 439 3.70 -23.46 33.58
N GLU A 440 3.79 -24.76 33.29
CA GLU A 440 5.01 -25.40 32.77
C GLU A 440 5.31 -24.91 31.36
N ASP A 441 4.30 -24.89 30.49
CA ASP A 441 4.41 -24.43 29.10
C ASP A 441 4.82 -22.94 29.06
N ALA A 442 4.30 -22.10 29.96
CA ALA A 442 4.67 -20.69 30.06
C ALA A 442 6.16 -20.51 30.42
N SER A 443 6.65 -21.29 31.38
CA SER A 443 8.07 -21.27 31.80
C SER A 443 9.01 -21.74 30.67
N GLN A 444 8.61 -22.78 29.95
CA GLN A 444 9.34 -23.30 28.79
C GLN A 444 9.32 -22.31 27.61
N LEU A 445 8.16 -21.68 27.34
CA LEU A 445 8.02 -20.65 26.30
C LEU A 445 8.90 -19.43 26.60
N LYS A 446 8.94 -19.00 27.86
CA LYS A 446 9.83 -17.93 28.33
C LYS A 446 11.30 -18.24 28.05
N THR A 447 11.73 -19.46 28.35
CA THR A 447 13.12 -19.90 28.09
C THR A 447 13.45 -19.82 26.59
N ILE A 448 12.53 -20.26 25.72
CA ILE A 448 12.70 -20.18 24.27
C ILE A 448 12.73 -18.73 23.77
N ALA A 449 11.85 -17.87 24.28
CA ALA A 449 11.78 -16.46 23.91
C ALA A 449 13.06 -15.69 24.31
N LEU A 450 13.64 -15.99 25.47
CA LEU A 450 14.92 -15.42 25.90
C LEU A 450 16.09 -15.87 25.00
N SER A 451 16.09 -17.15 24.58
CA SER A 451 17.06 -17.65 23.58
C SER A 451 16.93 -16.90 22.24
N LEU A 452 15.69 -16.71 21.78
CA LEU A 452 15.40 -15.95 20.56
C LEU A 452 15.90 -14.50 20.63
N LEU A 453 15.63 -13.81 21.75
CA LEU A 453 16.10 -12.45 21.97
C LEU A 453 17.63 -12.35 21.95
N SER A 454 18.33 -13.30 22.57
CA SER A 454 19.79 -13.37 22.55
C SER A 454 20.33 -13.59 21.13
N GLU A 455 19.74 -14.52 20.37
CA GLU A 455 20.10 -14.77 18.96
C GLU A 455 19.85 -13.55 18.06
N MET A 456 18.86 -12.72 18.38
CA MET A 456 18.54 -11.48 17.68
C MET A 456 19.40 -10.29 18.15
N GLY A 457 20.33 -10.48 19.08
CA GLY A 457 21.23 -9.44 19.59
C GLY A 457 20.59 -8.48 20.60
N CYS A 458 19.51 -8.90 21.25
CA CYS A 458 18.77 -8.13 22.25
C CYS A 458 18.95 -8.72 23.67
N ASP A 459 20.19 -9.06 24.03
CA ASP A 459 20.53 -9.53 25.37
C ASP A 459 20.10 -8.51 26.44
N GLY A 460 19.49 -8.99 27.52
CA GLY A 460 19.04 -8.16 28.64
C GLY A 460 17.63 -7.59 28.49
N TYR A 461 16.96 -7.78 27.35
CA TYR A 461 15.52 -7.56 27.25
C TYR A 461 14.74 -8.77 27.73
N GLU A 462 13.60 -8.51 28.37
CA GLU A 462 12.65 -9.53 28.80
C GLU A 462 11.22 -9.03 28.52
N LEU A 463 10.38 -9.91 27.97
CA LEU A 463 8.97 -9.61 27.74
C LEU A 463 8.18 -9.69 29.05
N GLN A 464 7.07 -8.95 29.12
CA GLN A 464 6.15 -8.97 30.25
C GLN A 464 5.63 -10.39 30.53
N GLU A 465 5.58 -10.78 31.82
CA GLU A 465 5.24 -12.14 32.24
C GLU A 465 3.84 -12.55 31.79
N GLU A 466 2.91 -11.60 31.78
CA GLU A 466 1.53 -11.77 31.35
C GLU A 466 1.42 -12.25 29.89
N LEU A 467 2.36 -11.88 29.02
CA LEU A 467 2.32 -12.29 27.62
C LEU A 467 2.58 -13.80 27.45
N TYR A 468 3.46 -14.40 28.25
CA TYR A 468 3.70 -15.86 28.19
C TYR A 468 2.47 -16.64 28.65
N ASN A 469 1.87 -16.18 29.76
CA ASN A 469 0.65 -16.78 30.30
C ASN A 469 -0.51 -16.67 29.31
N GLU A 470 -0.66 -15.51 28.67
CA GLU A 470 -1.72 -15.30 27.69
C GLU A 470 -1.49 -16.12 26.41
N MET A 471 -0.25 -16.28 25.94
CA MET A 471 0.06 -17.17 24.81
C MET A 471 -0.27 -18.64 25.11
N CYS A 472 -0.04 -19.10 26.33
CA CYS A 472 -0.45 -20.44 26.75
C CYS A 472 -1.98 -20.52 26.87
N ARG A 473 -2.63 -19.50 27.45
CA ARG A 473 -4.09 -19.42 27.53
C ARG A 473 -4.76 -19.45 26.15
N PHE A 474 -4.13 -18.87 25.13
CA PHE A 474 -4.61 -18.95 23.75
C PHE A 474 -4.61 -20.38 23.21
N GLY A 475 -3.71 -21.26 23.67
CA GLY A 475 -3.73 -22.69 23.34
C GLY A 475 -3.71 -23.00 21.84
N ALA A 476 -3.05 -22.15 21.04
CA ALA A 476 -3.07 -22.19 19.57
C ALA A 476 -4.47 -22.14 18.92
N ALA A 477 -5.46 -21.59 19.62
CA ALA A 477 -6.80 -21.43 19.09
C ALA A 477 -6.82 -20.43 17.92
N GLU A 478 -7.57 -20.77 16.88
CA GLU A 478 -7.87 -19.84 15.79
C GLU A 478 -9.29 -19.27 16.00
N ILE A 479 -9.36 -18.12 16.68
CA ILE A 479 -10.63 -17.46 17.02
C ILE A 479 -11.17 -16.73 15.79
N HIS A 480 -12.40 -17.07 15.37
CA HIS A 480 -13.00 -16.57 14.13
C HIS A 480 -12.95 -15.05 13.97
N VAL A 481 -13.23 -14.27 15.03
CA VAL A 481 -13.22 -12.79 14.93
C VAL A 481 -11.83 -12.22 14.64
N VAL A 482 -10.77 -12.85 15.13
CA VAL A 482 -9.38 -12.47 14.85
C VAL A 482 -9.01 -12.93 13.44
N ALA A 483 -9.37 -14.16 13.09
CA ALA A 483 -9.19 -14.70 11.75
C ALA A 483 -9.88 -13.85 10.66
N ALA A 484 -11.10 -13.35 10.92
CA ALA A 484 -11.83 -12.47 10.01
C ALA A 484 -11.13 -11.11 9.84
N LEU A 485 -10.60 -10.53 10.93
CA LEU A 485 -9.82 -9.29 10.86
C LEU A 485 -8.53 -9.49 10.06
N ILE A 486 -7.75 -10.52 10.39
CA ILE A 486 -6.49 -10.83 9.70
C ILE A 486 -6.76 -11.20 8.23
N GLY A 487 -7.81 -11.96 7.95
CA GLY A 487 -8.25 -12.29 6.59
C GLY A 487 -8.66 -11.04 5.80
N GLY A 488 -9.38 -10.11 6.43
CA GLY A 488 -9.70 -8.79 5.87
C GLY A 488 -8.45 -8.02 5.44
N ILE A 489 -7.50 -7.85 6.36
CA ILE A 489 -6.24 -7.15 6.09
C ILE A 489 -5.44 -7.87 5.00
N THR A 490 -5.29 -9.18 5.10
CA THR A 490 -4.59 -10.02 4.11
C THR A 490 -5.18 -9.82 2.72
N SER A 491 -6.51 -9.91 2.58
CA SER A 491 -7.18 -9.75 1.30
C SER A 491 -6.98 -8.36 0.68
N GLN A 492 -7.00 -7.31 1.51
CA GLN A 492 -6.76 -5.95 1.01
C GLN A 492 -5.31 -5.76 0.58
N GLU A 493 -4.33 -6.29 1.32
CA GLU A 493 -2.92 -6.23 0.90
C GLU A 493 -2.69 -7.00 -0.40
N VAL A 494 -3.36 -8.14 -0.60
CA VAL A 494 -3.35 -8.88 -1.87
C VAL A 494 -3.93 -8.04 -3.02
N ILE A 495 -5.05 -7.34 -2.81
CA ILE A 495 -5.64 -6.45 -3.83
C ILE A 495 -4.66 -5.34 -4.21
N LYS A 496 -3.99 -4.71 -3.25
CA LYS A 496 -2.97 -3.68 -3.52
C LYS A 496 -1.83 -4.21 -4.39
N LEU A 497 -1.33 -5.40 -4.05
CA LEU A 497 -0.24 -6.06 -4.77
C LEU A 497 -0.62 -6.37 -6.22
N ILE A 498 -1.81 -6.93 -6.44
CA ILE A 498 -2.30 -7.31 -7.78
C ILE A 498 -2.59 -6.08 -8.64
N THR A 499 -3.30 -5.10 -8.08
CA THR A 499 -3.72 -3.91 -8.83
C THR A 499 -2.58 -2.92 -9.03
N LYS A 500 -1.49 -3.02 -8.24
CA LYS A 500 -0.41 -2.02 -8.15
C LYS A 500 -0.94 -0.62 -7.83
N GLN A 501 -2.02 -0.58 -7.06
CA GLN A 501 -2.64 0.63 -6.53
C GLN A 501 -2.57 0.64 -5.01
N PHE A 502 -2.61 1.84 -4.43
CA PHE A 502 -2.32 2.09 -3.03
C PHE A 502 -0.89 1.64 -2.64
N VAL A 503 -0.56 1.77 -1.35
CA VAL A 503 0.74 1.36 -0.82
C VAL A 503 0.53 0.12 0.05
N PRO A 504 1.11 -1.04 -0.32
CA PRO A 504 1.08 -2.20 0.56
C PRO A 504 1.92 -1.94 1.82
N LYS A 505 1.51 -2.53 2.94
CA LYS A 505 2.23 -2.37 4.23
C LYS A 505 3.67 -2.85 4.09
N ARG A 506 4.59 -2.21 4.82
CA ARG A 506 5.99 -2.65 4.94
C ARG A 506 6.19 -3.39 6.26
N GLY A 507 7.14 -4.32 6.27
CA GLY A 507 7.45 -5.13 7.45
C GLY A 507 6.34 -6.12 7.81
N THR A 508 6.28 -6.48 9.09
CA THR A 508 5.32 -7.43 9.66
C THR A 508 4.25 -6.67 10.44
N PHE A 509 3.01 -6.74 9.97
CA PHE A 509 1.86 -6.20 10.69
C PHE A 509 1.46 -7.16 11.81
N ILE A 510 1.32 -6.64 13.03
CA ILE A 510 0.88 -7.38 14.22
C ILE A 510 -0.39 -6.73 14.77
N PHE A 511 -1.39 -7.56 15.06
CA PHE A 511 -2.61 -7.16 15.76
C PHE A 511 -2.62 -7.71 17.19
N ASN A 512 -3.01 -6.86 18.14
CA ASN A 512 -3.29 -7.23 19.52
C ASN A 512 -4.79 -7.02 19.81
N GLY A 513 -5.52 -8.11 19.92
CA GLY A 513 -6.96 -8.10 20.23
C GLY A 513 -7.28 -7.86 21.69
N ILE A 514 -6.29 -7.85 22.60
CA ILE A 514 -6.50 -7.59 24.03
C ILE A 514 -6.75 -6.09 24.26
N ASP A 515 -5.99 -5.22 23.59
CA ASP A 515 -6.09 -3.76 23.71
C ASP A 515 -6.58 -3.08 22.42
N HIS A 516 -6.95 -3.87 21.40
CA HIS A 516 -7.41 -3.44 20.09
C HIS A 516 -6.40 -2.56 19.33
N LYS A 517 -5.10 -2.74 19.57
CA LYS A 517 -4.04 -2.03 18.83
C LYS A 517 -3.45 -2.89 17.73
N SER A 518 -2.78 -2.22 16.79
CA SER A 518 -1.95 -2.88 15.80
C SER A 518 -0.74 -2.02 15.44
N GLN A 519 0.35 -2.67 15.04
CA GLN A 519 1.59 -2.01 14.63
C GLN A 519 2.20 -2.72 13.42
N SER A 520 2.99 -2.00 12.63
CA SER A 520 3.83 -2.60 11.59
C SER A 520 5.28 -2.51 12.00
N LEU A 521 5.95 -3.67 12.11
CA LEU A 521 7.33 -3.78 12.57
C LEU A 521 8.24 -3.92 11.34
N THR A 522 9.12 -2.95 11.12
CA THR A 522 10.09 -3.01 10.01
C THR A 522 11.39 -3.60 10.53
N LEU A 523 11.39 -4.94 10.65
CA LEU A 523 12.43 -5.72 11.30
C LEU A 523 13.60 -6.08 10.41
#